data_AF-A0A7V9V7I6-F1
#
_entry.id   AF-A0A7V9V7I6-F1
#
_cell.length_a   1.000
_cell.length_b   1.000
_cell.length_c   1.000
_cell.angle_alpha   90.00
_cell.angle_beta   90.00
_cell.angle_gamma   90.00
#
_symmetry.space_group_name_H-M   'P 1'
#
loop_
_entity.id
_entity.type
_entity.pdbx_description
1 polymer ?
#
loop_
_entity_poly.entity_id
_entity_poly.type
_entity_poly.pdbx_seq_one_letter_code
_entity_poly.pdbx_strand_id
1 'polypeptide(L)'
;MAKRDLAAPEEDLVRLYLSDIGQHPLLSKEDEATLAEQRLVGIEARDELDNTTPSPSRKRQLRRLAQQGEAAELRFVQSNLRLVVSIAKRYQGSGVPLLDLV
;
A
#
# COMPACT_ATOMS: atom_id res chain seq x y z
N MET A 1 38.86 -10.01 11.15
CA MET A 1 37.96 -8.97 11.70
C MET A 1 37.41 -8.16 10.53
N ALA A 2 36.15 -8.36 10.14
CA ALA A 2 35.43 -7.51 9.15
C ALA A 2 33.95 -7.93 9.06
N LYS A 3 33.22 -7.91 10.18
CA LYS A 3 31.76 -8.14 10.20
C LYS A 3 30.97 -6.97 10.80
N ARG A 4 31.60 -5.80 10.98
CA ARG A 4 31.07 -4.71 11.81
C ARG A 4 30.38 -3.57 11.06
N ASP A 5 30.41 -3.54 9.72
CA ASP A 5 29.94 -2.35 8.96
C ASP A 5 28.69 -2.58 8.07
N LEU A 6 28.14 -3.81 8.00
CA LEU A 6 26.95 -4.12 7.17
C LEU A 6 25.62 -4.04 7.94
N ALA A 7 25.65 -4.22 9.27
CA ALA A 7 24.43 -4.17 10.09
C ALA A 7 23.93 -2.74 10.34
N ALA A 8 24.82 -1.76 10.39
CA ALA A 8 24.45 -0.35 10.60
C ALA A 8 23.63 0.26 9.44
N PRO A 9 23.96 0.01 8.15
CA PRO A 9 23.09 0.39 7.04
C PRO A 9 21.70 -0.24 7.10
N GLU A 10 21.62 -1.51 7.46
CA GLU A 10 20.36 -2.25 7.48
C GLU A 10 19.44 -1.80 8.62
N GLU A 11 19.99 -1.56 9.82
CA GLU A 11 19.24 -0.98 10.94
C GLU A 11 18.68 0.41 10.60
N ASP A 12 19.43 1.22 9.84
CA ASP A 12 18.99 2.53 9.40
C ASP A 12 17.85 2.43 8.37
N LEU A 13 17.95 1.51 7.41
CA LEU A 13 16.87 1.23 6.44
C LEU A 13 15.59 0.75 7.12
N VAL A 14 15.71 -0.12 8.15
CA VAL A 14 14.56 -0.54 8.96
C VAL A 14 13.94 0.65 9.68
N ARG A 15 14.74 1.54 10.27
CA ARG A 15 14.22 2.75 10.95
C ARG A 15 13.51 3.68 9.98
N LEU A 16 14.08 3.92 8.80
CA LEU A 16 13.47 4.73 7.75
C LEU A 16 12.13 4.15 7.32
N TYR A 17 12.08 2.83 7.04
CA TYR A 17 10.84 2.15 6.66
C TYR A 17 9.77 2.24 7.77
N LEU A 18 10.13 1.93 9.02
CA LEU A 18 9.20 2.00 10.14
C LEU A 18 8.69 3.42 10.40
N SER A 19 9.54 4.43 10.19
CA SER A 19 9.16 5.83 10.30
C SER A 19 8.19 6.24 9.20
N ASP A 20 8.38 5.77 7.96
CA ASP A 20 7.53 6.08 6.81
C ASP A 20 6.12 5.49 7.00
N ILE A 21 6.03 4.19 7.27
CA ILE A 21 4.73 3.52 7.49
C ILE A 21 3.99 4.03 8.73
N GLY A 22 4.72 4.63 9.68
CA GLY A 22 4.16 5.25 10.87
C GLY A 22 3.45 6.58 10.61
N GLN A 23 3.72 7.24 9.48
CA GLN A 23 3.07 8.51 9.11
C GLN A 23 1.66 8.32 8.60
N HIS A 24 1.31 7.11 8.14
CA HIS A 24 -0.03 6.79 7.65
C HIS A 24 -0.99 6.48 8.82
N PRO A 25 -2.11 7.22 8.95
CA PRO A 25 -3.10 6.96 9.98
C PRO A 25 -3.73 5.57 9.85
N LEU A 26 -4.07 4.97 10.98
CA LEU A 26 -4.86 3.74 11.01
C LEU A 26 -6.28 4.03 10.53
N LEU A 27 -6.88 3.05 9.85
CA LEU A 27 -8.25 3.17 9.36
C LEU A 27 -9.25 2.75 10.43
N SER A 28 -10.38 3.44 10.47
CA SER A 28 -11.59 2.91 11.10
C SER A 28 -12.25 1.87 10.19
N LYS A 29 -13.21 1.11 10.72
CA LYS A 29 -14.00 0.17 9.91
C LYS A 29 -14.79 0.89 8.82
N GLU A 30 -15.27 2.09 9.13
CA GLU A 30 -16.01 2.94 8.21
C GLU A 30 -15.10 3.47 7.08
N ASP A 31 -13.85 3.83 7.38
CA ASP A 31 -12.85 4.18 6.36
C ASP A 31 -12.58 3.00 5.42
N GLU A 32 -12.38 1.80 5.97
CA GLU A 32 -12.12 0.59 5.17
C GLU A 32 -13.26 0.32 4.18
N ALA A 33 -14.51 0.40 4.65
CA ALA A 33 -15.68 0.24 3.79
C ALA A 33 -15.72 1.29 2.67
N THR A 34 -15.43 2.55 3.00
CA THR A 34 -15.40 3.66 2.03
C THR A 34 -14.32 3.45 0.97
N LEU A 35 -13.11 3.05 1.38
CA LEU A 35 -12.01 2.80 0.45
C LEU A 35 -12.30 1.58 -0.45
N ALA A 36 -12.93 0.55 0.10
CA ALA A 36 -13.35 -0.62 -0.68
C ALA A 36 -14.36 -0.24 -1.77
N GLU A 37 -15.36 0.58 -1.44
CA GLU A 37 -16.33 1.08 -2.42
C GLU A 37 -15.64 1.91 -3.52
N GLN A 38 -14.77 2.84 -3.15
CA GLN A 38 -14.02 3.67 -4.11
C GLN A 38 -13.15 2.81 -5.03
N ARG A 39 -12.50 1.77 -4.49
CA ARG A 39 -11.69 0.83 -5.27
C ARG A 39 -12.53 0.08 -6.28
N LEU A 40 -13.70 -0.44 -5.88
CA LEU A 40 -14.62 -1.15 -6.79
C LEU A 40 -15.09 -0.24 -7.93
N VAL A 41 -15.53 0.98 -7.62
CA VAL A 41 -15.94 1.96 -8.63
C VAL A 41 -14.79 2.28 -9.59
N GLY A 42 -13.56 2.41 -9.09
CA GLY A 42 -12.38 2.64 -9.93
C GLY A 42 -12.03 1.46 -10.84
N ILE A 43 -12.21 0.22 -10.37
CA ILE A 43 -12.01 -1.00 -11.17
C ILE A 43 -13.03 -1.06 -12.30
N GLU A 44 -14.31 -0.84 -12.01
CA GLU A 44 -15.36 -0.80 -13.04
C GLU A 44 -15.09 0.31 -14.05
N ALA A 45 -14.63 1.48 -13.59
CA ALA A 45 -14.30 2.59 -14.48
C ALA A 45 -13.09 2.28 -15.38
N ARG A 46 -12.10 1.54 -14.87
CA ARG A 46 -10.96 1.04 -15.64
C ARG A 46 -11.40 0.02 -16.67
N ASP A 47 -12.22 -0.95 -16.28
CA ASP A 47 -12.76 -1.98 -17.16
C ASP A 47 -13.55 -1.37 -18.32
N GLU A 48 -14.41 -0.37 -18.05
CA GLU A 48 -15.15 0.33 -19.10
C GLU A 48 -14.22 1.09 -20.06
N LEU A 49 -13.11 1.67 -19.56
CA LEU A 49 -12.12 2.35 -20.41
C LEU A 49 -11.37 1.39 -21.35
N ASP A 50 -11.13 0.17 -20.89
CA ASP A 50 -10.31 -0.83 -21.60
C ASP A 50 -11.14 -1.66 -22.57
N ASN A 51 -12.40 -1.96 -22.20
CA ASN A 51 -13.28 -2.86 -22.96
C ASN A 51 -14.30 -2.14 -23.85
N THR A 52 -14.46 -0.82 -23.73
CA THR A 52 -15.44 -0.06 -24.51
C THR A 52 -14.83 1.18 -25.17
N THR A 53 -15.59 1.81 -26.08
CA THR A 53 -15.23 3.13 -26.65
C THR A 53 -16.18 4.19 -26.13
N PRO A 54 -15.95 4.73 -24.91
CA PRO A 54 -16.83 5.73 -24.31
C PRO A 54 -16.72 7.08 -25.02
N SER A 55 -17.77 7.89 -24.91
CA SER A 55 -17.75 9.28 -25.39
C SER A 55 -16.62 10.09 -24.72
N PRO A 56 -16.12 11.18 -25.33
CA PRO A 56 -15.03 11.97 -24.75
C PRO A 56 -15.33 12.51 -23.34
N SER A 57 -16.58 12.86 -23.03
CA SER A 57 -16.98 13.29 -21.69
C SER A 57 -16.97 12.13 -20.68
N ARG A 58 -17.53 10.97 -21.07
CA ARG A 58 -17.52 9.76 -20.26
C ARG A 58 -16.10 9.27 -19.99
N LYS A 59 -15.23 9.27 -21.01
CA LYS A 59 -13.81 8.91 -20.88
C LYS A 59 -13.09 9.75 -19.82
N ARG A 60 -13.37 11.06 -19.75
CA ARG A 60 -12.78 11.93 -18.71
C ARG A 60 -13.30 11.58 -17.32
N GLN A 61 -14.59 11.29 -17.18
CA GLN A 61 -15.19 10.87 -15.91
C GLN A 61 -14.59 9.55 -15.43
N LEU A 62 -14.55 8.52 -16.30
CA LEU A 62 -14.01 7.22 -15.97
C LEU A 62 -12.54 7.29 -15.53
N ARG A 63 -11.73 8.12 -16.19
CA ARG A 63 -10.34 8.34 -15.78
C ARG A 63 -10.22 8.89 -14.36
N ARG A 64 -11.11 9.79 -13.96
CA ARG A 64 -11.13 10.32 -12.58
C ARG A 64 -11.52 9.25 -11.58
N LEU A 65 -12.54 8.46 -11.89
CA LEU A 65 -12.99 7.36 -11.03
C LEU A 65 -11.91 6.29 -10.88
N ALA A 66 -11.26 5.90 -11.98
CA ALA A 66 -10.14 4.95 -11.96
C ALA A 66 -8.98 5.46 -11.09
N GLN A 67 -8.59 6.73 -11.25
CA GLN A 67 -7.56 7.35 -10.40
C GLN A 67 -7.97 7.41 -8.92
N GLN A 68 -9.25 7.66 -8.63
CA GLN A 68 -9.75 7.64 -7.25
C GLN A 68 -9.69 6.24 -6.65
N GLY A 69 -10.03 5.19 -7.41
CA GLY A 69 -9.93 3.81 -6.95
C GLY A 69 -8.48 3.38 -6.70
N GLU A 70 -7.54 3.77 -7.56
CA GLU A 70 -6.11 3.55 -7.36
C GLU A 70 -5.59 4.25 -6.10
N ALA A 71 -6.00 5.50 -5.87
CA ALA A 71 -5.64 6.23 -4.67
C ALA A 71 -6.24 5.59 -3.40
N ALA A 72 -7.47 5.06 -3.50
CA ALA A 72 -8.12 4.36 -2.39
C ALA A 72 -7.40 3.04 -2.05
N GLU A 73 -7.00 2.27 -3.06
CA GLU A 73 -6.18 1.06 -2.90
C GLU A 73 -4.83 1.38 -2.25
N LEU A 74 -4.13 2.40 -2.74
CA LEU A 74 -2.85 2.82 -2.18
C LEU A 74 -2.99 3.22 -0.70
N ARG A 75 -3.99 4.03 -0.36
CA ARG A 75 -4.26 4.43 1.02
C ARG A 75 -4.57 3.22 1.91
N PHE A 76 -5.40 2.28 1.42
CA PHE A 76 -5.73 1.07 2.16
C PHE A 76 -4.49 0.24 2.47
N VAL A 77 -3.60 0.03 1.49
CA VAL A 77 -2.33 -0.69 1.66
C VAL A 77 -1.44 0.04 2.66
N GLN A 78 -1.18 1.33 2.47
CA GLN A 78 -0.29 2.13 3.31
C GLN A 78 -0.71 2.14 4.78
N SER A 79 -2.01 2.29 5.06
CA SER A 79 -2.54 2.25 6.42
C SER A 79 -2.40 0.87 7.10
N ASN A 80 -2.25 -0.20 6.32
CA ASN A 80 -2.13 -1.57 6.82
C ASN A 80 -0.68 -2.11 6.85
N LEU A 81 0.33 -1.37 6.39
CA LEU A 81 1.73 -1.81 6.42
C LEU A 81 2.22 -2.11 7.84
N ARG A 82 1.69 -1.41 8.85
CA ARG A 82 2.00 -1.67 10.27
C ARG A 82 1.55 -3.07 10.71
N LEU A 83 0.43 -3.58 10.17
CA LEU A 83 -0.05 -4.93 10.44
C LEU A 83 0.93 -5.95 9.86
N VAL A 84 1.38 -5.76 8.61
CA VAL A 84 2.38 -6.64 7.96
C VAL A 84 3.62 -6.76 8.82
N VAL A 85 4.19 -5.63 9.25
CA VAL A 85 5.35 -5.62 10.16
C VAL A 85 5.07 -6.34 11.48
N SER A 86 3.87 -6.17 12.06
CA SER A 86 3.52 -6.84 13.32
C SER A 86 3.47 -8.37 13.21
N ILE A 87 3.13 -8.88 12.01
CA ILE A 87 3.13 -10.31 11.70
C ILE A 87 4.56 -10.77 11.40
N ALA A 88 5.29 -10.05 10.54
CA ALA A 88 6.67 -10.35 10.17
C ALA A 88 7.61 -10.43 11.39
N LYS A 89 7.41 -9.57 12.40
CA LYS A 89 8.16 -9.61 13.67
C LYS A 89 8.11 -10.96 14.38
N ARG A 90 7.04 -11.75 14.20
CA ARG A 90 6.92 -13.10 14.80
C ARG A 90 7.87 -14.12 14.17
N TYR A 91 8.37 -13.83 12.98
CA TYR A 91 9.29 -14.68 12.22
C TYR A 91 10.75 -14.21 12.30
N GLN A 92 11.02 -13.19 13.13
CA GLN A 92 12.39 -12.77 13.44
C GLN A 92 13.12 -13.91 14.16
N GLY A 93 14.31 -14.26 13.66
CA GLY A 93 15.07 -15.43 14.13
C GLY A 93 15.05 -16.64 13.20
N SER A 94 14.31 -16.56 12.08
CA SER A 94 14.36 -17.54 10.97
C SER A 94 15.65 -17.49 10.14
N GLY A 95 16.53 -16.52 10.41
CA GLY A 95 17.74 -16.26 9.61
C GLY A 95 17.51 -15.34 8.41
N VAL A 96 16.26 -14.92 8.16
CA VAL A 96 15.89 -13.96 7.12
C VAL A 96 15.77 -12.56 7.74
N PRO A 97 16.35 -11.51 7.11
CA PRO A 97 16.17 -10.12 7.50
C PRO A 97 14.71 -9.67 7.61
N LEU A 98 14.43 -8.70 8.49
CA LEU A 98 13.07 -8.18 8.64
C LEU A 98 12.54 -7.53 7.35
N LEU A 99 13.39 -6.81 6.61
CA LEU A 99 12.98 -6.16 5.36
C LEU A 99 12.65 -7.17 4.26
N ASP A 100 13.26 -8.36 4.28
CA ASP A 100 12.95 -9.44 3.34
C ASP A 100 11.68 -10.22 3.73
N LEU A 101 11.24 -10.10 4.99
CA LEU A 101 10.00 -10.71 5.48
C LEU A 101 8.74 -9.86 5.21
N VAL A 102 8.91 -8.58 4.87
CA VAL A 102 7.84 -7.58 4.68
C VAL A 102 7.59 -7.35 3.20
#